data_AF-H1W1N5-F1
#
_entry.id   AF-H1W1N5-F1
#
_cell.length_a   1.000
_cell.length_b   1.000
_cell.length_c   1.000
_cell.angle_alpha   90.00
_cell.angle_beta   90.00
_cell.angle_gamma   90.00
#
_symmetry.space_group_name_H-M   'P 1'
#
loop_
_entity.id
_entity.type
_entity.pdbx_description
1 polymer ?
#
loop_
_entity_poly.entity_id
_entity_poly.type
_entity_poly.pdbx_seq_one_letter_code
_entity_poly.pdbx_strand_id
1 'polypeptide(L)'
;MTPTRDASIAGPSLRAAHHRVGWYLAVELLTDVLGVEEYPIAHVQNRTTDGHRLFDEENTVVVALMRGGEPMAFGVNEAFPRAMFCHAGCPEDLNSDKLVGKKTVLLVDSVINSGKTIVDFVQQVRKLDATMRIVVVAGVVQANAVSDVMKPLASDMDLSLVTLRLSENKFTGRGDTDTGNRLFNTTQLA
;
A
#
# COMPACT_ATOMS: atom_id res chain seq x y z
N MET A 1 -10.41 -9.93 -7.35
CA MET A 1 -10.58 -10.11 -5.89
C MET A 1 -10.90 -11.54 -5.48
N THR A 2 -11.80 -12.28 -6.14
CA THR A 2 -12.26 -13.62 -5.67
C THR A 2 -11.16 -14.54 -5.13
N PRO A 3 -9.99 -14.68 -5.79
CA PRO A 3 -8.93 -15.55 -5.27
C PRO A 3 -8.33 -15.12 -3.91
N THR A 4 -8.41 -13.84 -3.53
CA THR A 4 -7.93 -13.37 -2.22
C THR A 4 -8.85 -13.77 -1.06
N ARG A 5 -10.08 -14.18 -1.36
CA ARG A 5 -11.10 -14.55 -0.37
C ARG A 5 -11.45 -16.04 -0.37
N ASP A 6 -11.09 -16.74 -1.43
CA ASP A 6 -11.28 -18.18 -1.52
C ASP A 6 -10.40 -18.88 -0.47
N ALA A 7 -11.05 -19.55 0.50
CA ALA A 7 -10.36 -20.25 1.59
C ALA A 7 -9.50 -21.42 1.10
N SER A 8 -9.78 -21.96 -0.10
CA SER A 8 -8.98 -23.03 -0.72
C SER A 8 -7.64 -22.53 -1.28
N ILE A 9 -7.46 -21.20 -1.40
CA ILE A 9 -6.24 -20.60 -1.95
C ILE A 9 -5.35 -20.09 -0.81
N ALA A 10 -4.09 -20.52 -0.80
CA ALA A 10 -3.09 -20.12 0.18
C ALA A 10 -1.69 -20.06 -0.46
N GLY A 11 -0.71 -19.57 0.30
CA GLY A 11 0.69 -19.57 -0.09
C GLY A 11 0.97 -18.77 -1.36
N PRO A 12 1.83 -19.27 -2.28
CA PRO A 12 2.20 -18.56 -3.51
C PRO A 12 1.02 -18.09 -4.36
N SER A 13 -0.03 -18.91 -4.50
CA SER A 13 -1.21 -18.57 -5.29
C SER A 13 -1.99 -17.40 -4.67
N LEU A 14 -2.08 -17.35 -3.35
CA LEU A 14 -2.71 -16.24 -2.64
C LEU A 14 -1.86 -14.97 -2.78
N ARG A 15 -0.52 -15.08 -2.64
CA ARG A 15 0.39 -13.94 -2.86
C ARG A 15 0.27 -13.36 -4.27
N ALA A 16 0.21 -14.22 -5.29
CA ALA A 16 0.00 -13.80 -6.68
C ALA A 16 -1.36 -13.12 -6.92
N ALA A 17 -2.38 -13.45 -6.14
CA ALA A 17 -3.66 -12.76 -6.19
C ALA A 17 -3.58 -11.35 -5.56
N HIS A 18 -2.93 -11.22 -4.40
CA HIS A 18 -2.70 -9.92 -3.75
C HIS A 18 -1.80 -9.00 -4.58
N HIS A 19 -0.76 -9.57 -5.21
CA HIS A 19 0.10 -8.87 -6.16
C HIS A 19 -0.70 -8.24 -7.29
N ARG A 20 -1.53 -9.03 -7.98
CA ARG A 20 -2.39 -8.53 -9.06
C ARG A 20 -3.35 -7.44 -8.60
N VAL A 21 -3.86 -7.53 -7.36
CA VAL A 21 -4.68 -6.47 -6.77
C VAL A 21 -3.86 -5.19 -6.56
N GLY A 22 -2.64 -5.30 -6.03
CA GLY A 22 -1.75 -4.14 -5.83
C GLY A 22 -1.44 -3.41 -7.14
N TRP A 23 -1.08 -4.16 -8.17
CA TRP A 23 -0.84 -3.60 -9.51
C TRP A 23 -2.07 -2.91 -10.09
N TYR A 24 -3.24 -3.56 -9.99
CA TYR A 24 -4.51 -2.98 -10.43
C TYR A 24 -4.84 -1.67 -9.71
N LEU A 25 -4.75 -1.64 -8.38
CA LEU A 25 -5.01 -0.42 -7.60
C LEU A 25 -4.02 0.70 -7.96
N ALA A 26 -2.77 0.34 -8.27
CA ALA A 26 -1.76 1.30 -8.67
C ALA A 26 -2.07 1.97 -10.00
N VAL A 27 -2.33 1.19 -11.05
CA VAL A 27 -2.53 1.72 -12.40
C VAL A 27 -3.88 2.42 -12.55
N GLU A 28 -4.93 1.88 -11.92
CA GLU A 28 -6.31 2.35 -12.15
C GLU A 28 -6.77 3.43 -11.18
N LEU A 29 -6.20 3.50 -9.96
CA LEU A 29 -6.73 4.39 -8.91
C LEU A 29 -5.66 5.29 -8.28
N LEU A 30 -4.43 4.81 -8.07
CA LEU A 30 -3.38 5.66 -7.49
C LEU A 30 -2.93 6.76 -8.44
N THR A 31 -2.92 6.51 -9.74
CA THR A 31 -2.61 7.51 -10.77
C THR A 31 -3.61 8.66 -10.78
N ASP A 32 -4.88 8.42 -10.49
CA ASP A 32 -5.90 9.48 -10.34
C ASP A 32 -5.68 10.34 -9.09
N VAL A 33 -5.16 9.74 -8.01
CA VAL A 33 -4.90 10.43 -6.74
C VAL A 33 -3.58 11.22 -6.78
N LEU A 34 -2.53 10.64 -7.36
CA LEU A 34 -1.19 11.19 -7.34
C LEU A 34 -0.84 11.99 -8.60
N GLY A 35 -1.52 11.70 -9.71
CA GLY A 35 -1.20 12.24 -11.02
C GLY A 35 -0.07 11.48 -11.72
N VAL A 36 0.11 11.82 -13.00
CA VAL A 36 1.22 11.34 -13.83
C VAL A 36 2.02 12.52 -14.34
N GLU A 37 3.29 12.29 -14.67
CA GLU A 37 4.15 13.30 -15.27
C GLU A 37 4.80 12.78 -16.56
N GLU A 38 5.03 13.71 -17.48
CA GLU A 38 5.86 13.48 -18.65
C GLU A 38 7.34 13.51 -18.25
N TYR A 39 8.14 12.65 -18.85
CA TYR A 39 9.59 12.66 -18.68
C TYR A 39 10.30 12.22 -19.97
N PRO A 40 11.52 12.72 -20.24
CA PRO A 40 12.24 12.35 -21.44
C PRO A 40 12.71 10.90 -21.38
N ILE A 41 12.46 10.14 -22.46
CA ILE A 41 12.97 8.78 -22.67
C ILE A 41 13.81 8.68 -23.94
N ALA A 42 14.76 7.75 -23.95
CA ALA A 42 15.48 7.36 -25.15
C ALA A 42 14.58 6.48 -26.02
N HIS A 43 14.15 6.99 -27.17
CA HIS A 43 13.39 6.25 -28.16
C HIS A 43 14.31 5.27 -28.90
N VAL A 44 13.78 4.10 -29.28
CA VAL A 44 14.51 3.05 -30.04
C VAL A 44 15.06 3.50 -31.40
N GLN A 45 14.69 4.69 -31.87
CA GLN A 45 15.18 5.32 -33.11
C GLN A 45 16.29 6.35 -32.82
N ASN A 46 16.98 6.27 -31.68
CA ASN A 46 18.04 7.19 -31.26
C ASN A 46 17.61 8.66 -31.21
N ARG A 47 16.39 8.92 -30.74
CA ARG A 47 15.87 10.26 -30.46
C ARG A 47 15.31 10.33 -29.05
N THR A 48 15.19 11.52 -28.49
CA THR A 48 14.42 11.70 -27.25
C THR A 48 12.95 11.87 -27.58
N THR A 49 12.07 11.28 -26.78
CA THR A 49 10.62 11.48 -26.83
C THR A 49 10.05 11.50 -25.42
N ASP A 50 8.78 11.86 -25.29
CA ASP A 50 8.09 11.87 -24.00
C ASP A 50 7.63 10.46 -23.61
N GLY A 51 7.98 10.05 -22.40
CA GLY A 51 7.40 8.93 -21.67
C GLY A 51 6.53 9.45 -20.53
N HIS A 52 5.77 8.56 -19.90
CA HIS A 52 4.92 8.90 -18.77
C HIS A 52 5.24 8.00 -17.58
N ARG A 53 5.14 8.56 -16.38
CA ARG A 53 5.36 7.86 -15.12
C ARG A 53 4.52 8.47 -14.00
N LEU A 54 4.54 7.87 -12.81
CA LEU A 54 3.86 8.47 -11.65
C LEU A 54 4.48 9.83 -11.34
N PHE A 55 3.66 10.81 -10.96
CA PHE A 55 4.18 12.11 -10.54
C PHE A 55 5.17 11.96 -9.38
N ASP A 56 6.38 12.52 -9.55
CA ASP A 56 7.47 12.47 -8.56
C ASP A 56 7.81 11.03 -8.06
N GLU A 57 7.78 10.05 -8.97
CA GLU A 57 7.93 8.61 -8.64
C GLU A 57 9.20 8.31 -7.83
N GLU A 58 10.33 8.95 -8.15
CA GLU A 58 11.62 8.74 -7.49
C GLU A 58 11.63 9.21 -6.02
N ASN A 59 10.75 10.16 -5.68
CA ASN A 59 10.57 10.66 -4.31
C ASN A 59 9.35 10.02 -3.62
N THR A 60 8.78 8.97 -4.22
CA THR A 60 7.73 8.15 -3.62
C THR A 60 8.33 6.93 -2.94
N VAL A 61 7.79 6.54 -1.78
CA VAL A 61 8.10 5.29 -1.09
C VAL A 61 6.87 4.39 -0.99
N VAL A 62 7.01 3.14 -1.43
CA VAL A 62 6.06 2.05 -1.20
C VAL A 62 6.45 1.34 0.09
N VAL A 63 5.61 1.47 1.13
CA VAL A 63 5.82 0.83 2.42
C VAL A 63 4.91 -0.40 2.52
N ALA A 64 5.51 -1.57 2.51
CA ALA A 64 4.85 -2.84 2.81
C ALA A 64 4.63 -2.96 4.33
N LEU A 65 3.36 -2.89 4.77
CA LEU A 65 3.01 -3.15 6.16
C LEU A 65 3.08 -4.65 6.43
N MET A 66 4.09 -5.05 7.19
CA MET A 66 4.40 -6.45 7.37
C MET A 66 3.40 -7.12 8.32
N ARG A 67 3.02 -8.38 8.06
CA ARG A 67 3.43 -9.23 6.92
C ARG A 67 2.41 -9.23 5.78
N GLY A 68 1.16 -8.87 6.08
CA GLY A 68 0.02 -9.01 5.16
C GLY A 68 0.10 -8.12 3.92
N GLY A 69 0.74 -6.96 4.01
CA GLY A 69 0.83 -6.00 2.91
C GLY A 69 1.84 -6.35 1.82
N GLU A 70 2.87 -7.13 2.12
CA GLU A 70 4.03 -7.33 1.23
C GLU A 70 3.65 -7.77 -0.20
N PRO A 71 2.85 -8.83 -0.41
CA PRO A 71 2.55 -9.27 -1.77
C PRO A 71 1.79 -8.22 -2.59
N MET A 72 0.94 -7.42 -1.94
CA MET A 72 0.24 -6.32 -2.61
C MET A 72 1.16 -5.14 -2.88
N ALA A 73 2.03 -4.81 -1.93
CA ALA A 73 3.03 -3.76 -2.09
C ALA A 73 3.96 -4.04 -3.27
N PHE A 74 4.37 -5.30 -3.49
CA PHE A 74 5.13 -5.67 -4.69
C PHE A 74 4.37 -5.36 -5.98
N GLY A 75 3.06 -5.60 -6.03
CA GLY A 75 2.25 -5.23 -7.18
C GLY A 75 2.22 -3.71 -7.42
N VAL A 76 2.16 -2.91 -6.35
CA VAL A 76 2.25 -1.44 -6.45
C VAL A 76 3.62 -1.01 -6.96
N ASN A 77 4.70 -1.62 -6.47
CA ASN A 77 6.06 -1.27 -6.89
C ASN A 77 6.39 -1.77 -8.30
N GLU A 78 5.79 -2.86 -8.77
CA GLU A 78 5.87 -3.27 -10.17
C GLU A 78 5.29 -2.19 -11.10
N ALA A 79 4.20 -1.54 -10.69
CA ALA A 79 3.63 -0.42 -11.45
C ALA A 79 4.49 0.85 -11.38
N PHE A 80 5.21 1.06 -10.27
CA PHE A 80 6.04 2.24 -10.00
C PHE A 80 7.49 1.85 -9.68
N PRO A 81 8.26 1.38 -10.69
CA PRO A 81 9.56 0.76 -10.47
C PRO A 81 10.66 1.70 -9.96
N ARG A 82 10.48 3.02 -10.05
CA ARG A 82 11.42 4.01 -9.49
C ARG A 82 11.10 4.38 -8.04
N ALA A 83 9.90 4.06 -7.57
CA ALA A 83 9.55 4.29 -6.18
C ALA A 83 10.41 3.38 -5.27
N MET A 84 10.87 3.94 -4.16
CA MET A 84 11.62 3.17 -3.17
C MET A 84 10.71 2.15 -2.50
N PHE A 85 11.20 0.93 -2.30
CA PHE A 85 10.46 -0.11 -1.58
C PHE A 85 10.98 -0.28 -0.14
N CYS A 86 10.08 -0.22 0.84
CA CYS A 86 10.43 -0.38 2.26
C CYS A 86 9.52 -1.42 2.93
N HIS A 87 10.12 -2.38 3.62
CA HIS A 87 9.39 -3.25 4.56
C HIS A 87 9.31 -2.56 5.92
N ALA A 88 8.12 -2.57 6.54
CA ALA A 88 7.94 -2.06 7.90
C ALA A 88 7.00 -2.95 8.71
N GLY A 89 7.52 -3.54 9.79
CA GLY A 89 6.73 -4.32 10.75
C GLY A 89 6.19 -3.49 11.90
N CYS A 90 6.81 -2.37 12.21
CA CYS A 90 6.30 -1.38 13.16
C CYS A 90 6.53 0.05 12.65
N PRO A 91 5.84 1.06 13.22
CA PRO A 91 6.02 2.44 12.81
C PRO A 91 7.47 2.89 12.87
N GLU A 92 8.22 2.50 13.91
CA GLU A 92 9.61 2.89 14.14
C GLU A 92 10.57 2.42 13.03
N ASP A 93 10.17 1.43 12.23
CA ASP A 93 10.91 1.04 11.04
C ASP A 93 10.92 2.17 9.99
N LEU A 94 10.01 3.15 10.05
CA LEU A 94 10.06 4.40 9.29
C LEU A 94 10.82 5.44 10.12
N ASN A 95 12.04 5.76 9.69
CA ASN A 95 12.92 6.73 10.34
C ASN A 95 13.46 7.75 9.33
N SER A 96 14.14 8.78 9.84
CA SER A 96 14.69 9.87 9.02
C SER A 96 15.59 9.37 7.89
N ASP A 97 16.42 8.36 8.17
CA ASP A 97 17.40 7.86 7.22
C ASP A 97 16.72 7.16 6.03
N LYS A 98 15.59 6.50 6.29
CA LYS A 98 14.79 5.85 5.24
C LYS A 98 13.91 6.82 4.46
N LEU A 99 13.45 7.92 5.07
CA LEU A 99 12.50 8.83 4.43
C LEU A 99 13.13 10.13 3.91
N VAL A 100 14.44 10.33 4.09
CA VAL A 100 15.12 11.55 3.65
C VAL A 100 14.91 11.81 2.16
N GLY A 101 14.48 13.03 1.83
CA GLY A 101 14.21 13.48 0.46
C GLY A 101 12.96 12.88 -0.18
N LYS A 102 12.21 12.01 0.51
CA LYS A 102 10.93 11.49 0.01
C LYS A 102 9.81 12.50 0.27
N LYS A 103 8.85 12.55 -0.65
CA LYS A 103 7.71 13.47 -0.60
C LYS A 103 6.37 12.75 -0.44
N THR A 104 6.30 11.50 -0.89
CA THR A 104 5.05 10.71 -0.88
C THR A 104 5.29 9.35 -0.22
N VAL A 105 4.42 8.97 0.71
CA VAL A 105 4.41 7.65 1.36
C VAL A 105 3.15 6.89 0.96
N LEU A 106 3.34 5.70 0.40
CA LEU A 106 2.27 4.75 0.10
C LEU A 106 2.28 3.65 1.17
N LEU A 107 1.32 3.70 2.11
CA LEU A 107 1.17 2.68 3.14
C LEU A 107 0.30 1.54 2.60
N VAL A 108 0.90 0.38 2.34
CA VAL A 108 0.21 -0.74 1.67
C VAL A 108 -0.06 -1.89 2.63
N ASP A 109 -1.34 -2.26 2.78
CA ASP A 109 -1.76 -3.43 3.54
C ASP A 109 -2.86 -4.20 2.82
N SER A 110 -2.87 -5.52 2.93
CA SER A 110 -3.91 -6.33 2.29
C SER A 110 -5.30 -6.12 2.92
N VAL A 111 -5.36 -5.96 4.24
CA VAL A 111 -6.63 -5.85 4.99
C VAL A 111 -6.50 -4.88 6.15
N ILE A 112 -7.29 -3.80 6.13
CA ILE A 112 -7.39 -2.84 7.22
C ILE A 112 -8.66 -3.13 8.04
N ASN A 113 -8.48 -3.65 9.24
CA ASN A 113 -9.60 -4.02 10.12
C ASN A 113 -10.07 -2.90 11.05
N SER A 114 -9.16 -2.33 11.85
CA SER A 114 -9.51 -1.29 12.83
C SER A 114 -8.97 0.09 12.48
N GLY A 115 -8.04 0.18 11.52
CA GLY A 115 -7.33 1.42 11.18
C GLY A 115 -6.24 1.82 12.17
N LYS A 116 -6.15 1.21 13.37
CA LYS A 116 -5.17 1.59 14.40
C LYS A 116 -3.73 1.58 13.90
N THR A 117 -3.30 0.50 13.25
CA THR A 117 -1.96 0.41 12.67
C THR A 117 -1.69 1.56 11.69
N ILE A 118 -2.66 1.93 10.86
CA ILE A 118 -2.49 3.06 9.93
C ILE A 118 -2.32 4.37 10.69
N VAL A 119 -3.06 4.60 11.78
CA VAL A 119 -2.88 5.79 12.63
C VAL A 119 -1.45 5.85 13.15
N ASP A 120 -0.95 4.76 13.71
CA ASP A 120 0.40 4.72 14.29
C ASP A 120 1.48 5.02 13.23
N PHE A 121 1.34 4.46 12.03
CA PHE A 121 2.22 4.72 10.89
C PHE A 121 2.11 6.17 10.37
N VAL A 122 0.90 6.70 10.24
CA VAL A 122 0.67 8.09 9.81
C VAL A 122 1.29 9.06 10.81
N GLN A 123 1.08 8.84 12.12
CA GLN A 123 1.67 9.67 13.17
C GLN A 123 3.19 9.65 13.12
N GLN A 124 3.79 8.48 12.89
CA GLN A 124 5.23 8.37 12.76
C GLN A 124 5.78 9.11 11.53
N VAL A 125 5.13 9.00 10.37
CA VAL A 125 5.51 9.77 9.18
C VAL A 125 5.39 11.26 9.44
N ARG A 126 4.29 11.70 10.05
CA ARG A 126 4.03 13.12 10.38
C ARG A 126 5.01 13.70 11.39
N LYS A 127 5.50 12.87 12.33
CA LYS A 127 6.57 13.26 13.27
C LYS A 127 7.89 13.53 12.55
N LEU A 128 8.16 12.84 11.45
CA LEU A 128 9.37 13.01 10.65
C LEU A 128 9.21 14.18 9.66
N ASP A 129 8.07 14.26 8.99
CA ASP A 129 7.72 15.34 8.08
C ASP A 129 6.21 15.55 8.02
N ALA A 130 5.77 16.73 8.47
CA ALA A 130 4.37 17.11 8.51
C ALA A 130 3.76 17.32 7.11
N THR A 131 4.58 17.51 6.08
CA THR A 131 4.17 17.90 4.72
C THR A 131 4.13 16.75 3.73
N MET A 132 4.71 15.59 4.05
CA MET A 132 4.70 14.44 3.15
C MET A 132 3.27 14.05 2.78
N ARG A 133 3.00 13.80 1.50
CA ARG A 133 1.71 13.23 1.10
C ARG A 133 1.64 11.78 1.56
N ILE A 134 0.52 11.36 2.15
CA ILE A 134 0.33 9.96 2.54
C ILE A 134 -0.88 9.39 1.79
N VAL A 135 -0.70 8.23 1.18
CA VAL A 135 -1.80 7.46 0.58
C VAL A 135 -1.81 6.06 1.16
N VAL A 136 -2.95 5.65 1.70
CA VAL A 136 -3.18 4.30 2.19
C VAL A 136 -3.75 3.46 1.08
N VAL A 137 -3.18 2.28 0.85
CA VAL A 137 -3.56 1.36 -0.23
C VAL A 137 -3.96 0.04 0.38
N ALA A 138 -5.18 -0.42 0.10
CA ALA A 138 -5.63 -1.70 0.63
C ALA A 138 -6.55 -2.51 -0.28
N GLY A 139 -6.52 -3.83 -0.12
CA GLY A 139 -7.47 -4.72 -0.80
C GLY A 139 -8.85 -4.70 -0.14
N VAL A 140 -8.88 -4.62 1.19
CA VAL A 140 -10.12 -4.58 1.97
C VAL A 140 -9.97 -3.59 3.10
N VAL A 141 -10.96 -2.73 3.30
CA VAL A 141 -11.06 -1.86 4.47
C VAL A 141 -12.39 -2.10 5.16
N GLN A 142 -12.38 -2.26 6.47
CA GLN A 142 -13.61 -2.37 7.25
C GLN A 142 -14.31 -1.00 7.30
N ALA A 143 -15.64 -0.97 7.12
CA ALA A 143 -16.40 0.26 6.98
C ALA A 143 -16.25 1.22 8.17
N ASN A 144 -16.22 0.71 9.39
CA ASN A 144 -16.06 1.53 10.59
C ASN A 144 -14.62 2.06 10.73
N ALA A 145 -13.61 1.34 10.25
CA ALA A 145 -12.26 1.90 10.16
C ALA A 145 -12.23 3.16 9.27
N VAL A 146 -13.07 3.23 8.24
CA VAL A 146 -13.19 4.45 7.42
C VAL A 146 -13.88 5.57 8.20
N SER A 147 -15.05 5.31 8.79
CA SER A 147 -15.82 6.36 9.50
C SER A 147 -15.14 6.85 10.77
N ASP A 148 -14.57 5.93 11.55
CA ASP A 148 -14.14 6.20 12.92
C ASP A 148 -12.67 6.60 12.98
N VAL A 149 -11.88 6.24 11.96
CA VAL A 149 -10.43 6.43 11.96
C VAL A 149 -9.95 7.22 10.74
N MET A 150 -10.21 6.74 9.53
CA MET A 150 -9.63 7.37 8.33
C MET A 150 -10.22 8.74 8.03
N LYS A 151 -11.55 8.92 8.16
CA LYS A 151 -12.19 10.21 7.90
C LYS A 151 -11.74 11.31 8.84
N PRO A 152 -11.71 11.10 10.18
CA PRO A 152 -11.13 12.08 11.10
C PRO A 152 -9.67 12.38 10.75
N LEU A 153 -8.86 11.33 10.54
CA LEU A 153 -7.44 11.49 10.24
C LEU A 153 -7.17 12.27 8.94
N ALA A 154 -7.98 12.05 7.90
CA ALA A 154 -7.90 12.74 6.61
C ALA A 154 -8.45 14.18 6.66
N SER A 155 -9.31 14.50 7.63
CA SER A 155 -9.80 15.88 7.80
C SER A 155 -8.71 16.76 8.42
N ASP A 156 -7.84 16.16 9.22
CA ASP A 156 -6.76 16.84 9.92
C ASP A 156 -5.42 16.81 9.15
N MET A 157 -5.28 15.97 8.12
CA MET A 157 -4.00 15.69 7.44
C MET A 157 -4.20 15.41 5.94
N ASP A 158 -3.18 15.73 5.10
CA ASP A 158 -3.15 15.33 3.68
C ASP A 158 -2.98 13.81 3.55
N LEU A 159 -4.10 13.09 3.65
CA LEU A 159 -4.21 11.63 3.67
C LEU A 159 -5.30 11.17 2.70
N SER A 160 -4.94 10.30 1.77
CA SER A 160 -5.89 9.65 0.85
C SER A 160 -6.01 8.15 1.13
N LEU A 161 -7.15 7.56 0.79
CA LEU A 161 -7.38 6.12 0.86
C LEU A 161 -7.78 5.58 -0.50
N VAL A 162 -7.04 4.60 -0.99
CA VAL A 162 -7.36 3.78 -2.15
C VAL A 162 -7.66 2.37 -1.67
N THR A 163 -8.87 1.87 -1.95
CA THR A 163 -9.25 0.50 -1.61
C THR A 163 -10.05 -0.17 -2.70
N LEU A 164 -9.83 -1.47 -2.89
CA LEU A 164 -10.64 -2.26 -3.82
C LEU A 164 -12.08 -2.45 -3.29
N ARG A 165 -12.27 -2.47 -1.96
CA ARG A 165 -13.58 -2.78 -1.36
C ARG A 165 -13.69 -2.34 0.10
N LEU A 166 -14.93 -1.98 0.46
CA LEU A 166 -15.39 -1.88 1.85
C LEU A 166 -16.05 -3.16 2.37
N SER A 167 -15.81 -3.48 3.65
CA SER A 167 -16.41 -4.61 4.34
C SER A 167 -17.20 -4.14 5.56
N GLU A 168 -18.49 -4.47 5.61
CA GLU A 168 -19.31 -4.31 6.82
C GLU A 168 -18.90 -5.30 7.91
N ASN A 169 -18.34 -6.45 7.52
CA ASN A 169 -17.90 -7.45 8.47
C ASN A 169 -16.58 -7.01 9.13
N LYS A 170 -16.58 -6.93 10.47
CA LYS A 170 -15.38 -6.76 11.28
C LYS A 170 -14.89 -8.14 11.71
N PHE A 171 -13.93 -8.67 10.96
CA PHE A 171 -13.32 -9.96 11.25
C PHE A 171 -11.80 -9.81 11.36
N THR A 172 -11.26 -10.08 12.56
CA THR A 172 -9.82 -10.20 12.75
C THR A 172 -9.47 -11.68 12.68
N GLY A 173 -8.85 -12.10 11.58
CA GLY A 173 -8.40 -13.48 11.42
C GLY A 173 -7.43 -13.88 12.53
N ARG A 174 -7.51 -15.14 12.95
CA ARG A 174 -6.57 -15.78 13.86
C ARG A 174 -6.21 -17.15 13.30
N GLY A 175 -4.94 -17.56 13.43
CA GLY A 175 -4.48 -18.87 12.98
C GLY A 175 -4.66 -19.09 11.47
N ASP A 176 -5.57 -19.97 11.10
CA ASP A 176 -5.90 -20.39 9.73
C ASP A 176 -6.65 -19.33 8.90
N THR A 177 -7.31 -18.39 9.58
CA THR A 177 -8.06 -17.30 8.94
C THR A 177 -7.28 -15.99 8.86
N ASP A 178 -6.09 -15.91 9.46
CA ASP A 178 -5.22 -14.75 9.38
C ASP A 178 -4.63 -14.60 7.96
N THR A 179 -4.68 -13.37 7.43
CA THR A 179 -4.23 -13.12 6.05
C THR A 179 -2.72 -13.32 5.93
N GLY A 180 -1.93 -12.85 6.89
CA GLY A 180 -0.47 -13.06 6.90
C GLY A 180 -0.13 -14.54 6.91
N ASN A 181 -0.74 -15.31 7.81
CA ASN A 181 -0.49 -16.75 7.90
C ASN A 181 -0.87 -17.51 6.64
N ARG A 182 -2.00 -17.18 6.02
CA ARG A 182 -2.41 -17.80 4.75
C ARG A 182 -1.48 -17.43 3.59
N LEU A 183 -0.94 -16.21 3.57
CA LEU A 183 0.00 -15.78 2.53
C LEU A 183 1.32 -16.58 2.57
N PHE A 184 1.76 -17.01 3.75
CA PHE A 184 3.05 -17.68 3.94
C PHE A 184 2.96 -19.14 4.40
N ASN A 185 1.76 -19.73 4.43
CA ASN A 185 1.50 -21.09 4.92
C ASN A 185 1.99 -21.31 6.36
N THR A 186 1.87 -20.28 7.22
CA THR A 186 2.27 -20.34 8.63
C THR A 186 1.08 -20.45 9.58
N THR A 187 -0.02 -21.06 9.14
CA THR A 187 -1.29 -21.15 9.91
C THR A 187 -1.18 -21.96 11.20
N GLN A 188 -0.11 -22.75 11.35
CA GLN A 188 0.20 -23.51 12.57
C GLN A 188 1.02 -22.70 13.58
N LEU A 189 1.59 -21.55 13.17
CA LEU A 189 2.32 -20.67 14.08
C LEU A 189 1.30 -19.79 14.80
N ALA A 190 1.26 -19.93 16.13
CA ALA A 190 0.40 -19.15 17.02
C ALA A 190 0.78 -17.67 17.02
#